data_AF-A0A1C7MKC5-F1
#
_entry.id   AF-A0A1C7MKC5-F1
#
_cell.length_a   1.000
_cell.length_b   1.000
_cell.length_c   1.000
_cell.angle_alpha   90.00
_cell.angle_beta   90.00
_cell.angle_gamma   90.00
#
_symmetry.space_group_name_H-M   'P 1'
#
loop_
_entity.id
_entity.type
_entity.pdbx_description
1 polymer ?
#
loop_
_entity_poly.entity_id
_entity_poly.type
_entity_poly.pdbx_seq_one_letter_code
_entity_poly.pdbx_strand_id
1 'polypeptide(L)'
;MNKVSFIVLERLGHNLEMNVDYEPDADIYQVYEDLGHMFDHADVRYANILRLSKSPLALSGQKCPFHNCVHLYRVVDFDRATKTDFTVKGYNARTEVDLGMLCKGTKGMARGTIVGP
;
A
#
# COMPACT_ATOMS: atom_id res chain seq x y z
N MET A 1 19.12 14.21 -23.18
CA MET A 1 19.98 14.01 -21.98
C MET A 1 19.36 12.88 -21.18
N ASN A 2 20.02 11.74 -21.07
CA ASN A 2 19.54 10.65 -20.22
C ASN A 2 20.00 10.92 -18.79
N LYS A 3 19.07 10.96 -17.84
CA LYS A 3 19.35 11.08 -16.40
C LYS A 3 18.94 9.77 -15.74
N VAL A 4 19.79 9.30 -14.83
CA VAL A 4 19.51 8.15 -13.96
C VAL A 4 19.45 8.68 -12.53
N SER A 5 18.45 8.21 -11.78
CA SER A 5 18.26 8.55 -10.38
C SER A 5 18.31 7.28 -9.55
N PHE A 6 18.86 7.39 -8.34
CA PHE A 6 18.94 6.29 -7.38
C PHE A 6 18.24 6.73 -6.09
N ILE A 7 17.50 5.81 -5.49
CA ILE A 7 16.92 5.97 -4.15
C ILE A 7 17.63 4.97 -3.25
N VAL A 8 18.17 5.45 -2.14
CA VAL A 8 18.85 4.63 -1.13
C VAL A 8 17.90 4.47 0.05
N LEU A 9 17.59 3.22 0.38
CA LEU A 9 16.67 2.86 1.46
C LEU A 9 17.41 2.05 2.53
N GLU A 10 16.79 1.92 3.70
CA GLU A 10 17.32 1.04 4.74
C GLU A 10 17.36 -0.43 4.25
N ARG A 11 18.32 -1.19 4.77
CA ARG A 11 18.41 -2.61 4.44
C ARG A 11 17.33 -3.38 5.18
N LEU A 12 16.45 -4.02 4.43
CA LEU A 12 15.35 -4.84 4.96
C LEU A 12 15.65 -6.33 4.83
N GLY A 13 14.82 -7.13 5.49
CA GLY A 13 14.83 -8.59 5.46
C GLY A 13 14.02 -9.15 4.30
N HIS A 14 13.49 -10.35 4.51
CA HIS A 14 12.72 -11.07 3.49
C HIS A 14 11.27 -10.59 3.42
N ASN A 15 10.66 -10.85 2.25
CA ASN A 15 9.23 -10.69 2.02
C ASN A 15 8.43 -11.63 2.92
N LEU A 16 7.15 -11.33 3.07
CA LEU A 16 6.21 -12.29 3.63
C LEU A 16 6.11 -13.53 2.72
N GLU A 17 5.89 -14.68 3.34
CA GLU A 17 5.72 -15.96 2.65
C GLU A 17 4.25 -16.12 2.22
N MET A 18 4.03 -16.67 1.03
CA MET A 18 2.67 -17.00 0.60
C MET A 18 2.15 -18.20 1.41
N ASN A 19 0.83 -18.24 1.62
CA ASN A 19 0.12 -19.31 2.34
C ASN A 19 0.49 -19.42 3.83
N VAL A 20 1.05 -18.36 4.42
CA VAL A 20 1.22 -18.23 5.87
C VAL A 20 0.09 -17.38 6.42
N ASP A 21 -0.50 -17.84 7.52
CA ASP A 21 -1.48 -17.06 8.27
C ASP A 21 -0.75 -16.01 9.12
N TYR A 22 -0.99 -14.75 8.78
CA TYR A 22 -0.45 -13.58 9.48
C TYR A 22 -1.51 -12.88 10.33
N GLU A 23 -2.74 -13.38 10.40
CA GLU A 23 -3.80 -12.80 11.23
C GLU A 23 -3.40 -12.61 12.71
N PRO A 24 -2.66 -13.54 13.34
CA PRO A 24 -2.20 -13.36 14.72
C PRO A 24 -1.14 -12.26 14.89
N ASP A 25 -0.49 -11.83 13.81
CA ASP A 25 0.59 -10.84 13.84
C ASP A 25 0.04 -9.43 13.70
N ALA A 26 -0.38 -8.88 14.84
CA ALA A 26 -0.97 -7.54 14.93
C ALA A 26 -0.06 -6.43 14.33
N ASP A 27 1.26 -6.64 14.28
CA ASP A 27 2.21 -5.64 13.77
C ASP A 27 1.99 -5.35 12.29
N ILE A 28 1.62 -6.35 11.49
CA ILE A 28 1.34 -6.16 10.05
C ILE A 28 0.14 -5.23 9.87
N TYR A 29 -0.91 -5.43 10.66
CA TYR A 29 -2.11 -4.59 10.61
C TYR A 29 -1.84 -3.17 11.11
N GLN A 30 -1.09 -3.03 12.20
CA GLN A 30 -0.73 -1.73 12.77
C GLN A 30 0.08 -0.88 11.79
N VAL A 31 1.04 -1.48 11.08
CA VAL A 31 1.81 -0.75 10.06
C VAL A 31 0.89 -0.27 8.93
N TYR A 32 -0.14 -1.04 8.55
CA TYR A 32 -1.12 -0.59 7.56
C TYR A 32 -2.04 0.52 8.07
N GLU A 33 -2.50 0.41 9.31
CA GLU A 33 -3.31 1.45 9.96
C GLU A 33 -2.55 2.78 9.99
N ASP A 34 -1.25 2.73 10.31
CA ASP A 34 -0.36 3.90 10.29
C ASP A 34 -0.30 4.56 8.90
N LEU A 35 -0.27 3.76 7.82
CA LEU A 35 -0.31 4.30 6.46
C LEU A 35 -1.64 5.00 6.18
N GLY A 36 -2.76 4.38 6.61
CA GLY A 36 -4.11 4.90 6.39
C GLY A 36 -4.32 6.30 6.98
N HIS A 37 -3.57 6.66 8.03
CA HIS A 37 -3.57 8.01 8.60
C HIS A 37 -2.89 9.07 7.71
N MET A 38 -2.04 8.67 6.77
CA MET A 38 -1.20 9.59 6.01
C MET A 38 -1.47 9.59 4.50
N PHE A 39 -1.78 8.44 3.91
CA PHE A 39 -1.96 8.28 2.46
C PHE A 39 -2.68 6.98 2.12
N ASP A 40 -3.31 6.95 0.94
CA ASP A 40 -3.90 5.75 0.37
C ASP A 40 -2.84 4.98 -0.41
N HIS A 41 -2.60 3.74 0.00
CA HIS A 41 -1.65 2.83 -0.63
C HIS A 41 -2.41 1.82 -1.49
N ALA A 42 -2.57 2.11 -2.77
CA ALA A 42 -3.39 1.27 -3.66
C ALA A 42 -2.78 -0.11 -3.97
N ASP A 43 -1.54 -0.39 -3.55
CA ASP A 43 -0.82 -1.63 -3.85
C ASP A 43 -0.37 -2.44 -2.62
N VAL A 44 -1.34 -2.74 -1.75
CA VAL A 44 -1.16 -3.59 -0.56
C VAL A 44 -0.97 -5.05 -1.00
N ARG A 45 0.26 -5.55 -0.97
CA ARG A 45 0.60 -6.95 -1.27
C ARG A 45 1.68 -7.47 -0.32
N TYR A 46 1.69 -8.78 -0.11
CA TYR A 46 2.71 -9.49 0.70
C TYR A 46 4.15 -9.21 0.24
N ALA A 47 4.35 -8.93 -1.06
CA ALA A 47 5.64 -8.59 -1.63
C ALA A 47 6.15 -7.19 -1.24
N ASN A 48 5.24 -6.29 -0.85
CA ASN A 48 5.53 -4.91 -0.47
C ASN A 48 5.59 -4.74 1.06
N ILE A 49 5.55 -5.84 1.80
CA ILE A 49 5.75 -5.87 3.25
C ILE A 49 7.02 -6.69 3.52
N LEU A 50 8.01 -6.03 4.08
CA LEU A 50 9.31 -6.64 4.39
C LEU A 50 9.55 -6.63 5.88
N ARG A 51 10.21 -7.68 6.39
CA ARG A 51 10.67 -7.72 7.78
C ARG A 51 11.86 -6.81 8.00
N LEU A 52 12.05 -6.35 9.23
CA LEU A 52 13.27 -5.68 9.65
C LEU A 52 14.48 -6.60 9.45
N SER A 53 15.60 -6.07 8.97
CA SER A 53 16.82 -6.86 8.84
C SER A 53 17.42 -7.15 10.22
N LYS A 54 17.82 -8.40 10.46
CA LYS A 54 18.62 -8.80 11.63
C LYS A 54 20.12 -8.53 11.44
N SER A 55 20.51 -7.91 10.33
CA SER A 55 21.90 -7.59 10.05
C SER A 55 22.44 -6.59 11.06
N PRO A 56 23.70 -6.73 11.53
CA PRO A 56 24.32 -5.73 12.38
C PRO A 56 24.55 -4.38 11.67
N LEU A 57 24.43 -4.35 10.33
CA LEU A 57 24.50 -3.13 9.52
C LEU A 57 23.11 -2.50 9.27
N ALA A 58 22.04 -3.09 9.78
CA ALA A 58 20.70 -2.51 9.67
C ALA A 58 20.60 -1.23 10.51
N LEU A 59 19.82 -0.27 10.03
CA LEU A 59 19.54 0.92 10.83
C LEU A 59 18.71 0.53 12.05
N SER A 60 18.93 1.22 13.17
CA SER A 60 18.06 1.05 14.34
C SER A 60 16.65 1.50 13.97
N GLY A 61 15.67 0.62 14.17
CA GLY A 61 14.28 0.93 13.87
C GLY A 61 13.80 2.16 14.63
N GLN A 62 13.05 3.04 13.94
CA GLN A 62 12.42 4.17 14.58
C GLN A 62 11.15 3.74 15.30
N LYS A 63 10.85 4.44 16.40
CA LYS A 63 9.62 4.22 17.16
C LYS A 63 8.45 4.85 16.41
N CYS A 64 7.41 4.07 16.16
CA CYS A 64 6.18 4.56 15.57
C CYS A 64 5.48 5.55 16.53
N PRO A 65 5.01 6.71 16.03
CA PRO A 65 4.32 7.71 16.85
C PRO A 65 2.91 7.28 17.29
N PHE A 66 2.25 6.36 16.58
CA PHE A 66 0.88 5.93 16.86
C PHE A 66 0.83 4.76 17.85
N HIS A 67 1.73 3.78 17.68
CA HIS A 67 1.74 2.54 18.47
C HIS A 67 2.78 2.54 19.61
N ASN A 68 3.66 3.54 19.66
CA ASN A 68 4.71 3.66 20.67
C ASN A 68 5.59 2.38 20.76
N CYS A 69 5.80 1.70 19.63
CA CYS A 69 6.64 0.51 19.47
C CYS A 69 7.56 0.66 18.26
N VAL A 70 8.54 -0.24 18.10
CA VAL A 70 9.31 -0.35 16.86
C VAL A 70 8.72 -1.52 16.07
N HIS A 71 8.03 -1.23 14.97
CA HIS A 71 7.45 -2.26 14.13
C HIS A 71 8.51 -3.20 13.56
N LEU A 72 8.18 -4.49 13.53
CA LEU A 72 8.95 -5.57 12.94
C LEU A 72 8.82 -5.58 11.41
N TYR A 73 7.74 -4.99 10.88
CA TYR A 73 7.51 -4.89 9.44
C TYR A 73 7.68 -3.46 8.91
N ARG A 74 7.95 -3.38 7.60
CA ARG A 74 8.08 -2.16 6.82
C ARG A 74 7.31 -2.33 5.52
N VAL A 75 6.50 -1.33 5.20
CA VAL A 75 5.89 -1.24 3.88
C VAL A 75 6.85 -0.51 2.94
N VAL A 76 7.00 -1.04 1.73
CA VAL A 76 7.83 -0.50 0.66
C VAL A 76 7.00 -0.30 -0.60
N ASP A 77 7.61 0.27 -1.64
CA ASP A 77 6.97 0.49 -2.95
C ASP A 77 5.78 1.47 -2.89
N PHE A 78 6.11 2.73 -2.61
CA PHE A 78 5.14 3.83 -2.54
C PHE A 78 4.87 4.50 -3.90
N ASP A 79 5.24 3.88 -5.02
CA ASP A 79 5.07 4.49 -6.36
C ASP A 79 3.60 4.78 -6.72
N ARG A 80 2.68 4.07 -6.06
CA ARG A 80 1.23 4.24 -6.19
C ARG A 80 0.57 4.85 -4.95
N ALA A 81 1.36 5.33 -4.00
CA ALA A 81 0.84 5.99 -2.82
C ALA A 81 0.34 7.40 -3.19
N THR A 82 -0.84 7.75 -2.70
CA THR A 82 -1.43 9.06 -2.95
C THR A 82 -1.84 9.69 -1.65
N LYS A 83 -1.50 10.96 -1.48
CA LYS A 83 -2.00 11.74 -0.36
C LYS A 83 -3.52 11.83 -0.45
N THR A 84 -4.17 11.54 0.66
CA THR A 84 -5.62 11.58 0.80
C THR A 84 -6.05 12.93 1.35
N ASP A 85 -5.84 13.99 0.57
CA ASP A 85 -6.60 15.23 0.73
C ASP A 85 -7.99 15.05 0.10
N PHE A 86 -8.78 14.13 0.65
CA PHE A 86 -10.14 13.87 0.19
C PHE A 86 -11.05 15.07 0.50
N THR A 87 -10.94 16.10 -0.34
CA THR A 87 -12.12 16.88 -0.68
C THR A 87 -13.06 15.98 -1.49
N VAL A 88 -14.37 16.15 -1.33
CA VAL A 88 -15.39 15.37 -2.07
C VAL A 88 -15.13 15.39 -3.59
N LYS A 89 -14.55 16.48 -4.11
CA LYS A 89 -14.12 16.59 -5.52
C LYS A 89 -13.01 15.61 -5.89
N GLY A 90 -11.99 15.44 -5.04
CA GLY A 90 -10.88 14.51 -5.28
C GLY A 90 -11.33 13.05 -5.30
N TYR A 91 -12.26 12.69 -4.40
CA TYR A 91 -12.87 11.36 -4.37
C TYR A 91 -13.65 11.04 -5.66
N ASN A 92 -14.49 11.97 -6.12
CA ASN A 92 -15.27 11.80 -7.34
C ASN A 92 -14.37 11.66 -8.59
N ALA A 93 -13.31 12.47 -8.69
CA ALA A 93 -12.38 12.40 -9.82
C ALA A 93 -11.63 11.05 -9.88
N ARG A 94 -11.22 10.50 -8.73
CA ARG A 94 -10.61 9.17 -8.66
C ARG A 94 -11.57 8.06 -9.02
N THR A 95 -12.79 8.15 -8.50
CA THR A 95 -13.86 7.19 -8.79
C THR A 95 -14.18 7.15 -10.28
N GLU A 96 -14.22 8.30 -10.97
CA GLU A 96 -14.38 8.37 -12.42
C GLU A 96 -13.19 7.76 -13.20
N VAL A 97 -11.96 7.93 -12.72
CA VAL A 97 -10.77 7.31 -13.33
C VAL A 97 -10.79 5.80 -13.16
N ASP A 98 -11.05 5.30 -11.96
CA ASP A 98 -11.06 3.88 -11.64
C ASP A 98 -12.24 3.15 -12.33
N LEU A 99 -13.44 3.75 -12.29
CA LEU A 99 -14.59 3.25 -13.05
C LEU A 99 -14.38 3.39 -14.56
N GLY A 100 -13.71 4.45 -15.01
CA GLY A 100 -13.35 4.64 -16.41
C GLY A 100 -12.38 3.58 -16.93
N MET A 101 -11.46 3.10 -16.09
CA MET A 101 -10.58 1.97 -16.41
C MET A 101 -11.34 0.64 -16.42
N LEU A 102 -12.25 0.41 -15.46
CA LEU A 102 -13.13 -0.76 -15.44
C LEU A 102 -14.04 -0.82 -16.68
N CYS A 103 -14.63 0.32 -17.06
CA CYS A 103 -15.50 0.43 -18.24
C CYS A 103 -14.75 0.34 -19.58
N LYS A 104 -13.44 0.65 -19.60
CA LYS A 104 -12.60 0.40 -20.78
C LYS A 104 -12.22 -1.07 -20.93
N GLY A 105 -12.15 -1.82 -19.82
CA GLY A 105 -11.99 -3.27 -19.80
C GLY A 105 -13.25 -4.04 -20.23
N THR A 106 -14.43 -3.44 -20.11
CA THR A 106 -15.72 -4.08 -20.44
C THR A 106 -16.29 -3.74 -21.82
N LYS A 107 -15.45 -3.37 -22.80
CA LYS A 107 -15.82 -3.34 -24.23
C LYS A 107 -16.15 -4.72 -24.84
N GLY A 108 -16.61 -5.68 -24.02
CA GLY A 108 -17.04 -7.00 -24.42
C GLY A 108 -18.20 -7.61 -23.62
N MET A 109 -18.83 -6.91 -22.66
CA MET A 109 -19.96 -7.52 -21.92
C MET A 109 -21.23 -6.66 -21.92
N ALA A 110 -22.21 -7.25 -22.61
CA ALA A 110 -23.61 -6.95 -22.83
C ALA A 110 -24.32 -5.95 -21.89
N ARG A 111 -25.15 -5.13 -22.54
CA ARG A 111 -26.29 -4.38 -21.97
C ARG A 111 -27.13 -5.28 -21.07
N GLY A 112 -27.04 -5.09 -19.75
CA GLY A 112 -28.00 -5.57 -18.77
C GLY A 112 -28.91 -4.42 -18.34
N THR A 113 -30.17 -4.46 -18.76
CA THR A 113 -31.22 -3.53 -18.32
C THR A 113 -31.53 -3.77 -16.84
N ILE A 114 -31.45 -2.74 -16.01
CA ILE A 114 -31.93 -2.79 -14.62
C ILE A 114 -33.46 -2.74 -14.67
N VAL A 115 -34.11 -3.82 -14.25
CA VAL A 115 -35.55 -3.83 -13.92
C VAL A 115 -35.65 -3.48 -12.45
N GLY A 116 -36.18 -2.29 -12.13
CA GLY A 116 -36.50 -1.90 -10.76
C GLY A 116 -37.78 -2.59 -10.27
N PRO A 117 -37.98 -2.68 -8.94
CA PRO A 117 -39.30 -2.96 -8.37
C PRO A 117 -40.28 -1.82 -8.61
#